data_AF-A0A971LAQ2-F1
#
_entry.id   AF-A0A971LAQ2-F1
#
_cell.length_a   1.000
_cell.length_b   1.000
_cell.length_c   1.000
_cell.angle_alpha   90.00
_cell.angle_beta   90.00
_cell.angle_gamma   90.00
#
_symmetry.space_group_name_H-M   'P 1'
#
loop_
_entity.id
_entity.type
_entity.pdbx_description
1 polymer ?
#
loop_
_entity_poly.entity_id
_entity_poly.type
_entity_poly.pdbx_seq_one_letter_code
_entity_poly.pdbx_strand_id
1 'polypeptide(L)'
;MRETIYSLALYDAFREESECPLCLIEEKREEEALDYLLHQALMDVRTRGETNREGFCRRHFEMMYRRRAYRLQLALLLDTYLAAENARLKKLAAGITGRGRVRTKPFFSWGRGKQKTGPEEQLLQELRYQERACYICRKINTVMDEHIKVLFYLWEKEREFAAVFAEKKGFCQK
;
A
#
# COMPACT_ATOMS: atom_id res chain seq x y z
N MET A 1 1.62 -0.78 25.93
CA MET A 1 0.80 0.28 25.30
C MET A 1 0.32 -0.08 23.89
N ARG A 2 1.19 -0.55 22.96
CA ARG A 2 0.73 -0.96 21.61
C ARG A 2 -0.23 -2.16 21.63
N GLU A 3 0.10 -3.20 22.40
CA GLU A 3 -0.76 -4.39 22.55
C GLU A 3 -2.16 -4.04 23.05
N THR A 4 -2.27 -3.05 23.94
CA THR A 4 -3.54 -2.59 24.53
C THR A 4 -4.45 -1.86 23.52
N ILE A 5 -3.87 -1.17 22.52
CA ILE A 5 -4.65 -0.47 21.49
C ILE A 5 -5.26 -1.47 20.50
N TYR A 6 -4.46 -2.45 20.07
CA TYR A 6 -4.91 -3.50 19.17
C TYR A 6 -5.91 -4.45 19.85
N SER A 7 -5.71 -4.76 21.13
CA SER A 7 -6.66 -5.59 21.88
C SER A 7 -8.02 -4.89 22.02
N LEU A 8 -8.04 -3.58 22.30
CA LEU A 8 -9.30 -2.83 22.38
C LEU A 8 -10.04 -2.84 21.03
N ALA A 9 -9.34 -2.57 19.92
CA ALA A 9 -9.94 -2.60 18.59
C ALA A 9 -10.53 -3.98 18.25
N LEU A 10 -9.88 -5.07 18.68
CA LEU A 10 -10.42 -6.42 18.56
C LEU A 10 -11.67 -6.58 19.42
N TYR A 11 -11.62 -6.23 20.70
CA TYR A 11 -12.79 -6.32 21.57
C TYR A 11 -13.99 -5.55 21.05
N ASP A 12 -13.79 -4.35 20.51
CA ASP A 12 -14.86 -3.53 19.93
C ASP A 12 -15.46 -4.21 18.69
N ALA A 13 -14.62 -4.70 17.78
CA ALA A 13 -15.07 -5.41 16.58
C ALA A 13 -15.79 -6.73 16.90
N PHE A 14 -15.36 -7.44 17.94
CA PHE A 14 -16.00 -8.66 18.41
C PHE A 14 -17.27 -8.41 19.23
N ARG A 15 -17.54 -7.18 19.71
CA ARG A 15 -18.85 -6.84 20.28
C ARG A 15 -19.88 -6.51 19.20
N GLU A 16 -19.42 -5.99 18.06
CA GLU A 16 -20.30 -5.63 16.96
C GLU A 16 -20.86 -6.88 16.24
N GLU A 17 -22.11 -6.80 15.79
CA GLU A 17 -22.76 -7.84 15.00
C GLU A 17 -22.27 -7.78 13.55
N SER A 18 -21.12 -8.40 13.28
CA SER A 18 -20.55 -8.55 11.94
C SER A 18 -20.31 -10.02 11.59
N GLU A 19 -20.29 -10.34 10.30
CA GLU A 19 -19.96 -11.70 9.85
C GLU A 19 -18.49 -12.04 10.15
N CYS A 20 -17.57 -11.13 9.82
CA CYS A 20 -16.16 -11.25 10.11
C CYS A 20 -15.63 -9.98 10.80
N PRO A 21 -15.26 -10.06 12.10
CA PRO A 21 -14.72 -8.92 12.85
C PRO A 21 -13.44 -8.33 12.25
N LEU A 22 -12.57 -9.17 11.65
CA LEU A 22 -11.34 -8.69 11.02
C LEU A 22 -11.60 -7.88 9.75
N CYS A 23 -12.58 -8.30 8.94
CA CYS A 23 -12.99 -7.57 7.76
C CYS A 23 -13.56 -6.18 8.16
N LEU A 24 -14.28 -6.08 9.28
CA LEU A 24 -14.78 -4.81 9.83
C LEU A 24 -13.67 -3.90 10.36
N ILE A 25 -12.66 -4.45 11.03
CA ILE A 25 -11.48 -3.68 11.44
C ILE A 25 -10.77 -3.12 10.21
N GLU A 26 -10.57 -3.95 9.19
CA GLU A 26 -9.88 -3.54 7.98
C GLU A 26 -10.60 -2.40 7.26
N GLU A 27 -11.93 -2.48 7.13
CA GLU A 27 -12.74 -1.41 6.54
C GLU A 27 -12.60 -0.10 7.33
N LYS A 28 -12.77 -0.13 8.65
CA LYS A 28 -12.59 1.06 9.51
C LYS A 28 -11.19 1.65 9.37
N ARG A 29 -10.16 0.80 9.33
CA ARG A 29 -8.76 1.24 9.15
C ARG A 29 -8.53 1.82 7.76
N GLU A 30 -9.13 1.25 6.71
CA GLU A 30 -9.07 1.80 5.36
C GLU A 30 -9.67 3.20 5.31
N GLU A 31 -10.85 3.39 5.92
CA GLU A 31 -11.50 4.69 5.97
C GLU A 31 -10.68 5.74 6.72
N GLU A 32 -10.22 5.41 7.92
CA GLU A 32 -9.38 6.27 8.75
C GLU A 32 -8.07 6.64 8.02
N ALA A 33 -7.44 5.68 7.33
CA ALA A 33 -6.19 5.91 6.61
C ALA A 33 -6.37 6.87 5.42
N LEU A 34 -7.49 6.75 4.70
CA LEU A 34 -7.84 7.65 3.60
C LEU A 34 -8.14 9.06 4.09
N ASP A 35 -8.92 9.19 5.17
CA ASP A 35 -9.20 10.50 5.76
C ASP A 35 -7.95 11.15 6.31
N TYR A 36 -7.11 10.41 7.03
CA TYR A 36 -5.84 10.92 7.51
C TYR A 36 -4.95 11.42 6.37
N LEU A 37 -4.84 10.64 5.28
CA LEU A 37 -4.05 11.03 4.11
C LEU A 37 -4.56 12.32 3.48
N LEU A 38 -5.87 12.39 3.19
CA LEU A 38 -6.45 13.51 2.47
C LEU A 38 -6.56 14.76 3.34
N HIS A 39 -6.84 14.61 4.63
CA HIS A 39 -7.07 15.74 5.53
C HIS A 39 -5.77 16.33 6.11
N GLN A 40 -4.83 15.48 6.54
CA GLN A 40 -3.68 15.90 7.35
C GLN A 40 -2.35 15.63 6.66
N ALA A 41 -2.15 14.40 6.18
CA ALA A 41 -0.82 13.94 5.79
C ALA A 41 -0.36 14.47 4.43
N LEU A 42 -1.28 14.94 3.57
CA LEU A 42 -0.93 15.53 2.27
C LEU A 42 0.05 16.70 2.38
N MET A 43 -0.01 17.47 3.47
CA MET A 43 0.89 18.62 3.66
C MET A 43 2.30 18.19 4.07
N ASP A 44 2.51 16.96 4.54
CA ASP A 44 3.83 16.46 4.90
C ASP A 44 4.64 16.08 3.66
N VAL A 45 5.87 16.60 3.56
CA VAL A 45 6.78 16.36 2.44
C VAL A 45 7.19 14.89 2.38
N ARG A 46 7.40 14.26 3.53
CA ARG A 46 7.78 12.85 3.59
C ARG A 46 6.64 11.99 3.05
N THR A 47 5.42 12.20 3.56
CA THR A 47 4.23 11.48 3.10
C THR A 47 4.01 11.66 1.60
N ARG A 48 4.13 12.88 1.07
CA ARG A 48 4.07 13.14 -0.39
C ARG A 48 5.13 12.36 -1.17
N GLY A 49 6.35 12.27 -0.65
CA GLY A 49 7.41 11.46 -1.26
C GLY A 49 7.07 9.97 -1.31
N GLU A 50 6.48 9.43 -0.24
CA GLU A 50 6.04 8.03 -0.17
C GLU A 50 4.88 7.77 -1.14
N THR A 51 3.86 8.63 -1.18
CA THR A 51 2.72 8.50 -2.11
C THR A 51 3.13 8.65 -3.56
N ASN A 52 4.08 9.54 -3.87
CA ASN A 52 4.60 9.73 -5.23
C ASN A 52 5.47 8.54 -5.70
N ARG A 53 6.01 7.77 -4.75
CA ARG A 53 6.77 6.57 -5.04
C ARG A 53 5.87 5.36 -5.27
N GLU A 54 4.90 5.15 -4.40
CA GLU A 54 4.08 3.93 -4.36
C GLU A 54 2.76 4.04 -5.13
N GLY A 55 2.18 5.24 -5.23
CA GLY A 55 0.88 5.42 -5.83
C GLY A 55 -0.26 4.72 -5.07
N PHE A 56 -1.35 4.49 -5.79
CA PHE A 56 -2.59 3.94 -5.26
C PHE A 56 -3.16 2.88 -6.20
N CYS A 57 -3.64 1.77 -5.64
CA CYS A 57 -4.37 0.78 -6.41
C CYS A 57 -5.73 1.35 -6.85
N ARG A 58 -6.32 0.75 -7.88
CA ARG A 58 -7.62 1.15 -8.43
C ARG A 58 -8.70 1.30 -7.35
N ARG A 59 -8.80 0.32 -6.43
CA ARG A 59 -9.80 0.32 -5.35
C ARG A 59 -9.65 1.55 -4.44
N HIS A 60 -8.44 1.78 -3.93
CA HIS A 60 -8.19 2.91 -3.02
C HIS A 60 -8.29 4.25 -3.73
N PHE A 61 -7.89 4.33 -5.00
CA PHE A 61 -8.11 5.53 -5.80
C PHE A 61 -9.60 5.85 -5.96
N GLU A 62 -10.42 4.84 -6.26
CA GLU A 62 -11.87 5.01 -6.36
C GLU A 62 -12.50 5.43 -5.03
N MET A 63 -12.06 4.85 -3.91
CA MET A 63 -12.50 5.26 -2.58
C MET A 63 -12.17 6.73 -2.29
N MET A 64 -10.95 7.19 -2.63
CA MET A 64 -10.58 8.61 -2.52
C MET A 64 -11.44 9.49 -3.42
N TYR A 65 -11.68 9.07 -4.66
CA TYR A 65 -12.47 9.83 -5.63
C TYR A 65 -13.93 10.01 -5.20
N ARG A 66 -14.52 8.97 -4.59
CA ARG A 66 -15.89 9.01 -4.07
C ARG A 66 -16.04 10.00 -2.89
N ARG A 67 -14.97 10.30 -2.15
CA ARG A 67 -14.97 11.26 -1.03
C ARG A 67 -15.01 12.70 -1.54
N ARG A 68 -16.22 13.19 -1.84
CA ARG A 68 -16.47 14.53 -2.40
C ARG A 68 -15.96 15.69 -1.54
N ALA A 69 -15.86 15.50 -0.23
CA ALA A 69 -15.37 16.53 0.71
C ALA A 69 -13.90 16.91 0.45
N TYR A 70 -13.11 16.02 -0.15
CA TYR A 70 -11.65 16.17 -0.27
C TYR A 70 -11.16 16.33 -1.72
N ARG A 71 -11.99 16.89 -2.60
CA ARG A 71 -11.67 17.05 -4.03
C ARG A 71 -10.40 17.86 -4.29
N LEU A 72 -10.19 18.94 -3.54
CA LEU A 72 -8.99 19.78 -3.68
C LEU A 72 -7.73 19.01 -3.28
N GLN A 73 -7.80 18.31 -2.15
CA GLN A 73 -6.69 17.54 -1.60
C GLN A 73 -6.32 16.40 -2.54
N LEU A 74 -7.32 15.70 -3.10
CA LEU A 74 -7.10 14.69 -4.13
C LEU A 74 -6.47 15.29 -5.40
N ALA A 75 -6.90 16.47 -5.84
CA ALA A 75 -6.33 17.13 -7.01
C ALA A 75 -4.84 17.47 -6.81
N LEU A 76 -4.47 18.01 -5.64
CA LEU A 76 -3.08 18.32 -5.30
C LEU A 76 -2.21 17.07 -5.18
N LEU A 77 -2.75 16.00 -4.57
CA LEU A 77 -2.09 14.70 -4.51
C LEU A 77 -1.79 14.17 -5.92
N LEU A 78 -2.79 14.19 -6.80
CA LEU A 78 -2.67 13.74 -8.18
C LEU A 78 -1.69 14.57 -9.00
N ASP A 79 -1.71 15.89 -8.85
CA ASP A 79 -0.79 16.79 -9.57
C ASP A 79 0.67 16.41 -9.30
N THR A 80 1.03 16.27 -8.01
CA THR A 80 2.39 15.90 -7.63
C THR A 80 2.76 14.46 -8.02
N TYR A 81 1.82 13.52 -7.91
CA TYR A 81 2.02 12.14 -8.33
C TYR A 81 2.28 12.04 -9.84
N LEU A 82 1.45 12.69 -10.66
CA LEU A 82 1.58 12.68 -12.12
C LEU A 82 2.86 13.38 -12.58
N ALA A 83 3.26 14.48 -11.93
CA ALA A 83 4.54 15.13 -12.23
C ALA A 83 5.74 14.20 -11.95
N ALA A 84 5.73 13.51 -10.81
CA ALA A 84 6.77 12.56 -10.44
C ALA A 84 6.80 11.34 -11.38
N GLU A 85 5.63 10.79 -11.74
CA GLU A 85 5.51 9.65 -12.63
C GLU A 85 5.96 9.98 -14.04
N ASN A 86 5.56 11.14 -14.58
CA ASN A 86 6.02 11.61 -15.88
C ASN A 86 7.55 11.77 -15.93
N ALA A 87 8.17 12.31 -14.88
CA ALA A 87 9.62 12.44 -14.80
C ALA A 87 10.30 11.06 -14.76
N ARG A 88 9.74 10.11 -14.00
CA ARG A 88 10.22 8.72 -13.89
C ARG A 88 10.16 8.00 -15.23
N LEU A 89 8.99 8.00 -15.87
CA LEU A 89 8.78 7.35 -17.16
C LEU A 89 9.64 7.94 -18.26
N LYS A 90 9.81 9.27 -18.33
CA LYS A 90 10.72 9.92 -19.29
C LYS A 90 12.17 9.44 -19.12
N LYS A 91 12.64 9.30 -17.87
CA LYS A 91 13.99 8.82 -17.58
C LYS A 91 14.19 7.37 -18.03
N LEU A 92 13.22 6.50 -17.79
CA LEU A 92 13.26 5.09 -18.20
C LEU A 92 13.16 4.96 -19.74
N ALA A 93 12.26 5.72 -20.36
CA ALA A 93 12.06 5.72 -21.81
C ALA A 93 13.30 6.24 -22.56
N ALA A 94 14.01 7.25 -22.04
CA ALA A 94 15.26 7.73 -22.62
C ALA A 94 16.33 6.63 -22.72
N GLY A 95 16.32 5.66 -21.80
CA GLY A 95 17.20 4.49 -21.85
C GLY A 95 16.87 3.52 -22.99
N ILE A 96 15.65 3.56 -23.53
CA ILE A 96 15.18 2.71 -24.63
C ILE A 96 15.39 3.43 -25.97
N THR A 97 14.99 4.71 -26.07
CA THR A 97 15.08 5.51 -27.31
C THR A 97 16.51 5.90 -27.69
N GLY A 98 17.45 5.90 -26.73
CA GLY A 98 18.88 6.11 -26.99
C GLY A 98 19.58 5.02 -27.82
N ARG A 99 18.88 3.93 -28.18
CA ARG A 99 19.42 2.82 -28.99
C ARG A 99 19.64 3.14 -30.48
N GLY A 100 19.33 4.35 -30.93
CA GLY A 100 19.68 4.82 -32.29
C GLY A 100 21.19 5.00 -32.56
N ARG A 101 22.06 4.87 -31.55
CA ARG A 101 23.53 4.82 -31.75
C ARG A 101 24.04 3.41 -31.43
N VAL A 102 24.23 2.62 -32.48
CA VAL A 102 25.04 1.39 -32.45
C VAL A 102 26.46 1.79 -32.02
N ARG A 103 26.76 1.70 -30.73
CA ARG A 103 28.13 1.67 -30.24
C ARG A 103 28.65 0.26 -30.45
N THR A 104 29.43 0.09 -31.51
CA THR A 104 30.28 -1.09 -31.73
C THR A 104 31.08 -1.36 -30.45
N LYS A 105 30.79 -2.49 -29.78
CA LYS A 105 31.55 -2.88 -28.58
C LYS A 105 32.95 -3.37 -29.03
N PRO A 106 34.04 -2.96 -28.37
CA PRO A 106 35.36 -3.51 -28.64
C PRO A 106 35.40 -4.99 -28.27
N PHE A 107 36.05 -5.80 -29.11
CA PHE A 107 36.06 -7.27 -29.13
C PHE A 107 36.82 -7.93 -27.95
N PHE A 108 37.11 -7.21 -26.86
CA PHE A 108 37.91 -7.71 -25.74
C PHE A 108 37.33 -7.23 -24.40
N SER A 109 36.30 -7.93 -23.90
CA SER A 109 35.93 -7.84 -22.48
C SER A 109 35.54 -9.23 -21.97
N TRP A 110 36.54 -10.08 -21.75
CA TRP A 110 36.39 -11.32 -21.00
C TRP A 110 36.41 -10.97 -19.51
N GLY A 111 35.23 -10.87 -18.93
CA GLY A 111 35.04 -10.61 -17.51
C GLY A 111 33.57 -10.77 -17.16
N ARG A 112 33.27 -11.67 -16.20
CA ARG A 112 31.93 -11.95 -15.67
C ARG A 112 31.28 -10.65 -15.14
N GLY A 113 30.67 -9.88 -16.02
CA GLY A 113 29.79 -8.77 -15.64
C GLY A 113 28.42 -9.33 -15.31
N LYS A 114 27.94 -9.11 -14.09
CA LYS A 114 26.52 -9.25 -13.72
C LYS A 114 25.68 -8.70 -14.89
N GLN A 115 24.83 -9.53 -15.48
CA GLN A 115 23.86 -9.10 -16.50
C GLN A 115 23.08 -7.92 -15.91
N LYS A 116 23.42 -6.70 -16.31
CA LYS A 116 22.58 -5.53 -16.04
C LYS A 116 21.30 -5.77 -16.82
N THR A 117 20.16 -5.82 -16.11
CA THR A 117 18.84 -5.89 -16.73
C THR A 117 18.72 -4.84 -17.82
N GLY A 118 18.20 -5.23 -18.98
CA GLY A 118 18.05 -4.32 -20.11
C GLY A 118 17.11 -3.15 -19.76
N PRO A 119 17.22 -2.00 -20.44
CA PRO A 119 16.35 -0.84 -20.18
C PRO A 119 14.86 -1.16 -20.35
N GLU A 120 14.50 -2.09 -21.24
CA GLU A 120 13.12 -2.59 -21.40
C GLU A 120 12.66 -3.38 -20.18
N GLU A 121 13.51 -4.26 -19.65
CA GLU A 121 13.22 -5.04 -18.43
C GLU A 121 13.08 -4.12 -17.21
N GLN A 122 13.89 -3.07 -17.12
CA GLN A 122 13.78 -2.07 -16.05
C GLN A 122 12.45 -1.31 -16.11
N LEU A 123 12.00 -0.93 -17.31
CA LEU A 123 10.70 -0.30 -17.49
C LEU A 123 9.56 -1.27 -17.11
N LEU A 124 9.61 -2.51 -17.58
CA LEU A 124 8.61 -3.53 -17.24
C LEU A 124 8.56 -3.80 -15.73
N GLN A 125 9.72 -3.88 -15.07
CA GLN A 125 9.81 -4.05 -13.63
C GLN A 125 9.17 -2.87 -12.89
N GLU A 126 9.42 -1.64 -13.33
CA GLU A 126 8.82 -0.44 -12.73
C GLU A 126 7.30 -0.43 -12.91
N LEU A 127 6.79 -0.73 -14.12
CA LEU A 127 5.35 -0.78 -14.37
C LEU A 127 4.65 -1.84 -13.52
N ARG A 128 5.26 -3.03 -13.37
CA ARG A 128 4.75 -4.09 -12.48
C ARG A 128 4.78 -3.67 -11.01
N TYR A 129 5.79 -2.90 -10.61
CA TYR A 129 5.85 -2.35 -9.27
C TYR A 129 4.70 -1.36 -9.04
N GLN A 130 4.49 -0.40 -9.95
CA GLN A 130 3.42 0.59 -9.84
C GLN A 130 2.02 -0.06 -9.83
N GLU A 131 1.80 -1.14 -10.59
CA GLU A 131 0.53 -1.86 -10.61
C GLU A 131 0.20 -2.52 -9.25
N ARG A 132 1.23 -2.97 -8.53
CA ARG A 132 1.08 -3.72 -7.26
C ARG A 132 1.25 -2.85 -6.03
N ALA A 133 1.99 -1.76 -6.15
CA ALA A 133 2.25 -0.85 -5.06
C ALA A 133 1.01 -0.02 -4.73
N CYS A 134 0.73 0.12 -3.45
CA CYS A 134 -0.28 1.04 -2.98
C CYS A 134 0.06 1.47 -1.55
N TYR A 135 0.19 2.78 -1.37
CA TYR A 135 0.50 3.38 -0.09
C TYR A 135 -0.48 2.98 1.02
N ILE A 136 -1.78 2.94 0.69
CA ILE A 136 -2.84 2.56 1.63
C ILE A 136 -2.78 1.06 1.92
N CYS A 137 -2.72 0.18 0.90
CA CYS A 137 -2.60 -1.27 1.13
C CYS A 137 -1.44 -1.59 2.07
N ARG A 138 -0.26 -1.00 1.85
CA ARG A 138 0.93 -1.21 2.68
C ARG A 138 0.66 -0.89 4.15
N LYS A 139 0.03 0.26 4.42
CA LYS A 139 -0.32 0.69 5.79
C LYS A 139 -1.33 -0.25 6.43
N ILE A 140 -2.39 -0.60 5.70
CA ILE A 140 -3.46 -1.46 6.20
C ILE A 140 -2.92 -2.85 6.50
N ASN A 141 -2.19 -3.47 5.58
CA ASN A 141 -1.61 -4.80 5.79
C ASN A 141 -0.70 -4.84 7.02
N THR A 142 0.15 -3.82 7.21
CA THR A 142 1.02 -3.72 8.39
C THR A 142 0.20 -3.70 9.69
N VAL A 143 -0.90 -2.96 9.69
CA VAL A 143 -1.79 -2.85 10.86
C VAL A 143 -2.56 -4.15 11.08
N MET A 144 -3.06 -4.78 10.02
CA MET A 144 -3.78 -6.05 10.09
C MET A 144 -2.91 -7.19 10.59
N ASP A 145 -1.64 -7.25 10.18
CA ASP A 145 -0.68 -8.24 10.68
C ASP A 145 -0.52 -8.17 12.20
N GLU A 146 -0.49 -6.95 12.78
CA GLU A 146 -0.45 -6.77 14.22
C GLU A 146 -1.76 -7.18 14.91
N HIS A 147 -2.92 -6.89 14.32
CA HIS A 147 -4.20 -7.35 14.85
C HIS A 147 -4.29 -8.87 14.87
N ILE A 148 -3.78 -9.55 13.83
CA ILE A 148 -3.77 -11.02 13.77
C ILE A 148 -2.88 -11.59 14.88
N LYS A 149 -1.69 -11.02 15.11
CA LYS A 149 -0.80 -11.45 16.21
C LYS A 149 -1.47 -11.30 17.58
N VAL A 150 -2.09 -10.15 17.82
CA VAL A 150 -2.77 -9.88 19.10
C VAL A 150 -4.02 -10.75 19.25
N LEU A 151 -4.74 -11.04 18.17
CA LEU A 151 -5.88 -11.96 18.18
C LEU A 151 -5.45 -13.36 18.63
N PHE A 152 -4.36 -13.91 18.10
CA PHE A 152 -3.86 -15.22 18.55
C PHE A 152 -3.41 -15.19 20.01
N TYR A 153 -2.75 -14.11 20.44
CA TYR A 153 -2.36 -13.93 21.83
C TYR A 153 -3.57 -13.92 22.77
N LEU A 154 -4.61 -13.12 22.46
CA LEU A 154 -5.83 -13.05 23.26
C LEU A 154 -6.58 -14.39 23.28
N TRP A 155 -6.66 -15.06 22.12
CA TRP A 155 -7.31 -16.36 22.02
C TRP A 155 -6.62 -17.44 22.87
N GLU A 156 -5.28 -17.43 22.94
CA GLU A 156 -4.53 -18.39 23.76
C GLU A 156 -4.60 -18.07 25.27
N LYS A 157 -4.50 -16.78 25.63
CA LYS A 157 -4.31 -16.36 27.03
C LYS A 157 -5.62 -16.05 27.76
N GLU A 158 -6.68 -15.64 27.05
CA GLU A 158 -7.91 -15.13 27.65
C GLU A 158 -9.11 -16.02 27.27
N ARG A 159 -9.60 -16.80 28.25
CA ARG A 159 -10.73 -17.71 28.03
C ARG A 159 -12.02 -17.02 27.63
N GLU A 160 -12.26 -15.81 28.13
CA GLU A 160 -13.41 -14.98 27.77
C GLU A 160 -13.38 -14.61 26.29
N PHE A 161 -12.22 -14.18 25.78
CA PHE A 161 -12.04 -13.88 24.36
C PHE A 161 -12.23 -15.13 23.50
N ALA A 162 -11.71 -16.28 23.93
CA ALA A 162 -11.90 -17.54 23.21
C ALA A 162 -13.39 -17.95 23.11
N ALA A 163 -14.20 -17.68 24.14
CA ALA A 163 -15.64 -17.91 24.10
C ALA A 163 -16.33 -16.98 23.08
N VAL A 164 -16.05 -15.68 23.15
CA VAL A 164 -16.60 -14.69 22.19
C VAL A 164 -16.17 -15.00 20.76
N PHE A 165 -14.94 -15.49 20.57
CA PHE A 165 -14.44 -15.91 19.27
C PHE A 165 -15.23 -17.08 18.69
N ALA A 166 -15.59 -18.06 19.52
CA ALA A 166 -16.36 -19.24 19.10
C ALA A 166 -17.83 -18.91 18.76
N GLU A 167 -18.39 -17.83 19.30
CA GLU A 167 -19.75 -17.39 19.04
C GLU A 167 -19.90 -16.65 17.69
N LYS A 168 -18.80 -16.21 17.07
CA LYS A 168 -18.87 -15.46 15.81
C LYS A 168 -19.18 -16.36 14.61
N LYS A 169 -19.87 -15.76 13.63
CA LYS A 169 -20.40 -16.43 12.44
C LYS A 169 -19.32 -17.01 11.53
N GLY A 170 -18.14 -16.39 11.49
CA GLY A 170 -16.98 -16.92 10.77
C GLY A 170 -15.92 -15.88 10.43
N PHE A 171 -15.00 -16.26 9.55
CA PHE A 171 -13.94 -15.38 9.04
C PHE A 171 -13.88 -15.46 7.51
N CYS A 172 -13.62 -14.32 6.88
CA CYS A 172 -13.44 -14.21 5.45
C CYS A 172 -12.12 -14.89 5.02
N GLN A 173 -12.15 -15.81 4.05
CA GLN A 173 -10.94 -16.24 3.31
C GLN A 173 -10.73 -15.23 2.18
N LYS A 174 -9.65 -14.45 2.26
CA LYS A 174 -9.23 -13.51 1.21
C LYS A 174 -8.28 -14.15 0.21
#